data_AF-A0A699Z799-F1
#
_entry.id   AF-A0A699Z799-F1
#
_cell.length_a   1.000
_cell.length_b   1.000
_cell.length_c   1.000
_cell.angle_alpha   90.00
_cell.angle_beta   90.00
_cell.angle_gamma   90.00
#
_symmetry.space_group_name_H-M   'P 1'
#
loop_
_entity.id
_entity.type
_entity.pdbx_description
1 polymer ?
#
loop_
_entity_poly.entity_id
_entity_poly.type
_entity_poly.pdbx_seq_one_letter_code
_entity_poly.pdbx_strand_id
1 'polypeptide(L)'
;MKMREDQASLNRARDIKTMLIKSFQLDLVFLIDVTDSMEPSISMVRDKVNSIVKGIKRMHPRTVMRLAFVGYRDYHDAQPLVTSPFFEGHDAASHLSRLLV
;
A
#
# COMPACT_ATOMS: atom_id res chain seq x y z
N MET A 1 0.96 -19.99 -42.40
CA MET A 1 -0.26 -19.43 -41.78
C MET A 1 -0.35 -19.84 -40.30
N LYS A 2 -0.31 -21.14 -39.99
CA LYS A 2 -0.30 -21.71 -38.62
C LYS A 2 0.68 -21.05 -37.62
N MET A 3 1.95 -20.86 -38.00
CA MET A 3 2.94 -20.15 -37.15
C MET A 3 2.55 -18.72 -36.73
N ARG A 4 1.78 -17.98 -37.56
CA ARG A 4 1.34 -16.62 -37.20
C ARG A 4 0.17 -16.64 -36.21
N GLU A 5 -0.72 -17.62 -36.32
CA GLU A 5 -1.83 -17.85 -35.40
C GLU A 5 -1.35 -18.35 -34.04
N ASP A 6 -0.35 -19.22 -34.04
CA ASP A 6 0.32 -19.71 -32.82
C ASP A 6 0.99 -18.55 -32.08
N GLN A 7 1.70 -17.68 -32.79
CA GLN A 7 2.33 -16.50 -32.20
C GLN A 7 1.31 -15.50 -31.64
N ALA A 8 0.20 -15.26 -32.36
CA ALA A 8 -0.87 -14.40 -31.88
C ALA A 8 -1.54 -14.95 -30.61
N SER A 9 -1.68 -16.27 -30.51
CA SER A 9 -2.24 -16.96 -29.35
C SER A 9 -1.31 -16.86 -28.13
N LEU A 10 0.00 -17.04 -28.32
CA LEU A 10 1.01 -16.86 -27.28
C LEU A 10 1.03 -15.42 -26.73
N ASN A 11 0.93 -14.42 -27.62
CA ASN A 11 0.89 -13.02 -27.21
C ASN A 11 -0.34 -12.72 -26.35
N ARG A 12 -1.53 -13.19 -26.76
CA ARG A 12 -2.75 -13.03 -25.95
C ARG A 12 -2.64 -13.71 -24.59
N ALA A 13 -2.10 -14.94 -24.54
CA ALA A 13 -1.91 -15.65 -23.27
C ALA A 13 -0.97 -14.89 -22.32
N ARG A 14 0.10 -14.30 -22.85
CA ARG A 14 1.02 -13.44 -22.09
C ARG A 14 0.33 -12.19 -21.57
N ASP A 15 -0.49 -11.54 -22.39
CA ASP A 15 -1.17 -10.30 -22.02
C ASP A 15 -2.23 -10.57 -20.94
N ILE A 16 -2.99 -11.66 -21.07
CA ILE A 16 -3.94 -12.15 -20.04
C ILE A 16 -3.21 -12.45 -18.73
N LYS A 17 -2.08 -13.17 -18.79
CA LYS A 17 -1.26 -13.46 -17.61
C LYS A 17 -0.79 -12.17 -16.94
N THR A 18 -0.37 -11.18 -17.73
CA THR A 18 0.08 -9.88 -17.21
C THR A 18 -1.05 -9.11 -16.53
N MET A 19 -2.25 -9.08 -17.14
CA MET A 19 -3.43 -8.46 -16.55
C MET A 19 -3.83 -9.13 -15.24
N LEU A 20 -3.82 -10.46 -15.18
CA LEU A 20 -4.11 -11.22 -13.97
C LEU A 20 -3.10 -10.93 -12.85
N ILE A 21 -1.81 -10.88 -13.15
CA ILE A 21 -0.79 -10.57 -12.13
C ILE A 21 -1.01 -9.16 -11.59
N LYS A 22 -1.24 -8.17 -12.47
CA LYS A 22 -1.49 -6.78 -12.07
C LYS A 22 -2.75 -6.63 -11.23
N SER A 23 -3.80 -7.41 -11.49
CA SER A 23 -5.04 -7.34 -10.71
C SER A 23 -4.89 -7.84 -9.26
N PHE A 24 -3.80 -8.52 -8.93
CA PHE A 24 -3.48 -8.93 -7.56
C PHE A 24 -2.46 -8.01 -6.87
N GLN A 25 -2.00 -6.94 -7.51
CA GLN A 25 -1.08 -6.00 -6.88
C GLN A 25 -1.85 -4.79 -6.32
N LEU A 26 -1.62 -4.49 -5.04
CA LEU A 26 -2.24 -3.36 -4.35
C LEU A 26 -1.19 -2.53 -3.64
N ASP A 27 -1.19 -1.23 -3.94
CA ASP A 27 -0.40 -0.23 -3.22
C ASP A 27 -1.36 0.65 -2.42
N LEU A 28 -1.15 0.72 -1.10
CA LEU A 28 -1.99 1.50 -0.20
C LEU A 28 -1.16 2.55 0.53
N VAL A 29 -1.51 3.82 0.34
CA VAL A 29 -0.87 4.96 1.01
C VAL A 29 -1.83 5.51 2.06
N PHE A 30 -1.34 5.65 3.30
CA PHE A 30 -2.07 6.33 4.37
C PHE A 30 -1.51 7.75 4.52
N LEU A 31 -2.34 8.75 4.19
CA LEU A 31 -2.08 10.15 4.50
C LEU A 31 -2.69 10.47 5.86
N ILE A 32 -1.87 10.94 6.80
CA ILE A 32 -2.20 11.08 8.21
C ILE A 32 -1.84 12.49 8.67
N ASP A 33 -2.75 13.13 9.40
CA ASP A 33 -2.47 14.34 10.17
C ASP A 33 -1.64 13.97 11.40
N VAL A 34 -0.43 14.52 11.53
CA VAL A 34 0.49 14.22 12.65
C VAL A 34 0.78 15.46 13.50
N THR A 35 -0.18 16.39 13.59
CA THR A 35 -0.15 17.49 14.57
C THR A 35 -0.34 16.96 16.00
N ASP A 36 0.20 17.67 17.01
CA ASP A 36 0.17 17.21 18.42
C ASP A 36 -1.24 16.93 18.95
N SER A 37 -2.26 17.61 18.42
CA SER A 37 -3.66 17.38 18.79
C SER A 37 -4.22 16.02 18.33
N MET A 38 -3.51 15.30 17.46
CA MET A 38 -3.95 14.06 16.82
C MET A 38 -3.35 12.80 17.44
N GLU A 39 -2.58 12.87 18.54
CA GLU A 39 -1.96 11.71 19.20
C GLU A 39 -2.95 10.52 19.47
N PRO A 40 -4.21 10.75 19.92
CA PRO A 40 -5.18 9.66 20.08
C PRO A 40 -5.60 9.04 18.73
N SER A 41 -5.76 9.86 17.70
CA SER A 41 -6.16 9.43 16.35
C SER A 41 -5.06 8.61 15.69
N ILE A 42 -3.80 8.98 15.91
CA ILE A 42 -2.63 8.26 15.43
C ILE A 42 -2.53 6.86 16.07
N SER A 43 -2.79 6.77 17.36
CA SER A 43 -2.87 5.48 18.07
C SER A 43 -3.97 4.59 17.49
N MET A 44 -5.13 5.15 17.19
CA MET A 44 -6.21 4.43 16.50
C MET A 44 -5.83 3.97 15.08
N VAL A 45 -5.11 4.80 14.32
CA VAL A 45 -4.62 4.42 12.98
C VAL A 45 -3.70 3.21 13.06
N ARG A 46 -2.80 3.16 14.05
CA ARG A 46 -1.91 2.01 14.28
C ARG A 46 -2.69 0.69 14.44
N ASP A 47 -3.77 0.72 15.20
CA ASP A 47 -4.61 -0.46 15.44
C ASP A 47 -5.47 -0.83 14.22
N LYS A 48 -5.96 0.16 13.48
CA LYS A 48 -6.84 -0.06 12.33
C LYS A 48 -6.13 -0.42 11.04
N VAL A 49 -4.92 0.06 10.78
CA VAL A 49 -4.15 -0.32 9.59
C VAL A 49 -3.96 -1.84 9.55
N ASN A 50 -3.59 -2.46 10.66
CA ASN A 50 -3.46 -3.92 10.75
C ASN A 50 -4.79 -4.64 10.47
N SER A 51 -5.91 -4.05 10.92
CA SER A 51 -7.25 -4.61 10.68
C SER A 51 -7.64 -4.53 9.20
N ILE A 52 -7.35 -3.42 8.53
CA ILE A 52 -7.57 -3.20 7.09
C ILE A 52 -6.75 -4.20 6.28
N VAL A 53 -5.45 -4.30 6.57
CA VAL A 53 -4.52 -5.23 5.93
C VAL A 53 -5.02 -6.68 6.05
N LYS A 54 -5.40 -7.09 7.26
CA LYS A 54 -5.96 -8.42 7.53
C LYS A 54 -7.29 -8.64 6.80
N GLY A 55 -8.15 -7.63 6.73
CA GLY A 55 -9.42 -7.67 6.01
C GLY A 55 -9.23 -7.90 4.52
N ILE A 56 -8.36 -7.10 3.88
CA ILE A 56 -8.04 -7.22 2.46
C ILE A 56 -7.43 -8.58 2.15
N LYS A 57 -6.46 -9.04 2.94
CA LYS A 57 -5.85 -10.37 2.77
C LYS A 57 -6.83 -11.52 2.97
N ARG A 58 -7.82 -11.38 3.86
CA ARG A 58 -8.88 -12.38 4.05
C ARG A 58 -9.81 -12.46 2.84
N MET A 59 -10.22 -11.31 2.30
CA MET A 59 -11.09 -11.24 1.12
C MET A 59 -10.36 -11.64 -0.17
N HIS A 60 -9.08 -11.30 -0.26
CA HIS A 60 -8.24 -11.54 -1.44
C HIS A 60 -6.87 -12.12 -1.02
N PRO A 61 -6.79 -13.43 -0.72
CA PRO A 61 -5.57 -14.07 -0.20
C PRO A 61 -4.35 -13.96 -1.11
N ARG A 62 -4.57 -13.89 -2.43
CA ARG A 62 -3.51 -13.79 -3.44
C ARG A 62 -2.99 -12.37 -3.66
N THR A 63 -3.61 -11.35 -3.05
CA THR A 63 -3.18 -9.96 -3.24
C THR A 63 -1.79 -9.75 -2.67
N VAL A 64 -0.84 -9.30 -3.49
CA VAL A 64 0.45 -8.78 -3.05
C VAL A 64 0.27 -7.31 -2.72
N MET A 65 0.51 -6.94 -1.46
CA MET A 65 0.17 -5.62 -0.95
C MET A 65 1.40 -4.91 -0.41
N ARG A 66 1.58 -3.66 -0.82
CA ARG A 66 2.57 -2.73 -0.27
C ARG A 66 1.87 -1.57 0.40
N LEU A 67 2.45 -1.10 1.50
CA LEU A 67 1.91 -0.01 2.31
C LEU A 67 2.92 1.14 2.33
N ALA A 68 2.45 2.37 2.34
CA ALA A 68 3.25 3.55 2.60
C ALA A 68 2.49 4.51 3.52
N PHE A 69 3.23 5.40 4.18
CA PHE A 69 2.65 6.42 5.06
C PHE A 69 3.20 7.80 4.72
N VAL A 70 2.33 8.79 4.82
CA VAL A 70 2.68 10.20 4.72
C VAL A 70 2.03 10.91 5.90
N GLY A 71 2.85 11.44 6.80
CA GLY A 71 2.43 12.33 7.87
C GLY A 71 2.54 13.76 7.37
N TYR A 72 1.47 14.54 7.46
CA TYR A 72 1.53 15.98 7.20
C TYR A 72 1.34 16.76 8.51
N ARG A 73 2.01 17.89 8.60
CA ARG A 73 1.85 18.88 9.67
C ARG A 73 1.50 20.25 9.07
N ASP A 74 1.44 21.28 9.90
CA ASP A 74 1.17 22.62 9.44
C ASP A 74 2.32 23.16 8.59
N TYR A 75 1.99 24.06 7.66
CA TYR A 75 2.95 24.61 6.69
C TYR A 75 4.16 25.31 7.35
N HIS A 76 3.97 25.84 8.55
CA HIS A 76 4.99 26.57 9.28
C HIS A 76 5.89 25.68 10.16
N ASP A 77 5.61 24.38 10.23
CA ASP A 77 6.44 23.47 10.99
C ASP A 77 7.77 23.20 10.28
N ALA A 78 8.84 23.00 11.06
CA ALA A 78 10.18 22.76 10.54
C ALA A 78 10.26 21.48 9.66
N GLN A 79 9.36 20.52 9.90
CA GLN A 79 9.17 19.33 9.07
C GLN A 79 7.67 19.16 8.75
N PRO A 80 7.17 19.79 7.68
CA PRO A 80 5.75 19.77 7.32
C PRO A 80 5.32 18.42 6.73
N LEU A 81 6.27 17.58 6.31
CA LEU A 81 6.02 16.25 5.74
C LEU A 81 7.01 15.24 6.28
N VAL A 82 6.49 14.09 6.72
CA VAL A 82 7.27 12.90 7.07
C VAL A 82 6.75 11.75 6.24
N THR A 83 7.64 10.92 5.68
CA THR A 83 7.22 9.82 4.79
C THR A 83 7.86 8.51 5.21
N SER A 84 7.08 7.43 5.08
CA SER A 84 7.58 6.07 5.03
C SER A 84 7.27 5.52 3.64
N PRO A 85 8.29 5.19 2.82
CA PRO A 85 8.09 4.66 1.47
C PRO A 85 7.43 3.29 1.49
N PHE A 86 7.07 2.78 0.32
CA PHE A 86 6.41 1.48 0.19
C PHE A 86 7.22 0.34 0.80
N PHE A 87 6.57 -0.43 1.68
CA PHE A 87 7.10 -1.64 2.30
C PHE A 87 6.05 -2.77 2.25
N GLU A 88 6.47 -4.01 2.47
CA GLU A 88 5.54 -5.15 2.48
C GLU A 88 4.68 -5.15 3.74
N GLY A 89 3.37 -5.34 3.60
CA GLY A 89 2.35 -5.02 4.62
C GLY A 89 2.33 -5.83 5.92
N HIS A 90 3.43 -6.44 6.35
CA HIS A 90 3.53 -7.19 7.61
C HIS A 90 4.07 -6.36 8.79
N ASP A 91 4.65 -5.17 8.57
CA ASP A 91 5.30 -4.37 9.63
C ASP A 91 4.77 -2.92 9.77
N ALA A 92 3.47 -2.72 9.56
CA ALA A 92 2.87 -1.36 9.54
C ALA A 92 3.13 -0.53 10.81
N ALA A 93 3.20 -1.16 11.98
CA ALA A 93 3.36 -0.48 13.25
C ALA A 93 4.76 0.11 13.45
N SER A 94 5.82 -0.57 13.00
CA SER A 94 7.19 -0.06 13.10
C SER A 94 7.37 1.16 12.20
N HIS A 95 6.78 1.12 11.00
CA HIS A 95 6.81 2.19 10.02
C HIS A 95 6.03 3.41 10.51
N LEU A 96 4.83 3.23 11.08
CA LEU A 96 4.04 4.30 11.69
C LEU A 96 4.79 5.00 12.83
N SER A 97 5.50 4.25 13.67
CA SER A 97 6.24 4.83 14.80
C SER A 97 7.32 5.81 14.36
N ARG A 98 7.85 5.67 13.13
CA ARG A 98 8.85 6.59 12.56
C ARG A 98 8.26 7.91 12.05
N LEU A 99 6.94 8.00 11.87
CA LEU A 99 6.27 9.25 11.45
C LEU A 99 5.96 10.19 12.60
N LEU A 100 6.12 9.73 13.84
CA LEU A 100 5.66 10.41 15.06
C LEU A 100 6.82 10.95 15.90
N VAL A 101 8.04 10.89 15.38
CA VAL A 101 9.25 11.46 15.98
C VAL A 101 9.55 12.80 15.33
#